data_AF-A0AAT9QPT6-F1
#
_entry.id   AF-A0AAT9QPT6-F1
#
_cell.length_a   1.000
_cell.length_b   1.000
_cell.length_c   1.000
_cell.angle_alpha   90.00
_cell.angle_beta   90.00
_cell.angle_gamma   90.00
#
_symmetry.space_group_name_H-M   'P 1'
#
loop_
_entity.id
_entity.type
_entity.pdbx_description
1 polymer ?
#
loop_
_entity_poly.entity_id
_entity_poly.type
_entity_poly.pdbx_seq_one_letter_code
_entity_poly.pdbx_strand_id
1 'polypeptide(L)'
;MRHEVAESWARSLTSVDPGRDSAPVAEGGPVHERWSRSPLRRPVDDLADELRSVADDAGFVTAVTDESGTILWTYGGQTMRRRAERVNFAPGGRWDEQTRGTNALSLALRTGRPSTVFSAEHLVTALHGWACYCAPIHGPDGQVLGVLDLSTTWDRSPPLAMSTVRGLASAIEAELRTEPPLRSREDQPQARLHCLGTEKAVREGVPLLPRPRHLEMLTLLALEPDGYTRGKAPRGPVRRPCRHRLHVQGGDLPSAPGPRGRYRHAPLRTPPYRVDKCLEHTVVCAEVDLA
;
A
#
# COMPACT_ATOMS: atom_id res chain seq x y z
N MET A 1 15.49 -1.17 35.27
CA MET A 1 15.11 -0.56 33.97
C MET A 1 16.03 -1.13 32.91
N ARG A 2 15.54 -1.42 31.70
CA ARG A 2 16.37 -1.90 30.58
C ARG A 2 17.28 -0.79 30.05
N HIS A 3 18.42 -1.16 29.44
CA HIS A 3 19.41 -0.20 28.93
C HIS A 3 18.80 0.78 27.90
N GLU A 4 18.15 0.24 26.87
CA GLU A 4 17.50 1.02 25.80
C GLU A 4 16.45 2.01 26.32
N VAL A 5 15.75 1.66 27.41
CA VAL A 5 14.77 2.51 28.09
C VAL A 5 15.50 3.62 28.84
N ALA A 6 16.53 3.29 29.63
CA ALA A 6 17.31 4.27 30.38
C ALA A 6 18.02 5.30 29.49
N GLU A 7 18.59 4.87 28.36
CA GLU A 7 19.17 5.77 27.35
C GLU A 7 18.10 6.67 26.72
N SER A 8 16.91 6.13 26.48
CA SER A 8 15.77 6.88 25.94
C SER A 8 15.25 7.92 26.94
N TRP A 9 15.21 7.58 28.23
CA TRP A 9 14.90 8.53 29.30
C TRP A 9 15.92 9.67 29.34
N ALA A 10 17.21 9.35 29.32
CA ALA A 10 18.29 10.33 29.37
C ALA A 10 18.23 11.36 28.23
N ARG A 11 17.90 10.92 27.00
CA ARG A 11 17.67 11.85 25.87
C ARG A 11 16.38 12.64 26.04
N SER A 12 15.27 11.94 26.32
CA SER A 12 13.92 12.54 26.34
C SER A 12 13.74 13.59 27.43
N LEU A 13 14.34 13.39 28.61
CA LEU A 13 14.24 14.31 29.76
C LEU A 13 14.81 15.71 29.48
N THR A 14 15.56 15.90 28.40
CA THR A 14 16.08 17.22 28.01
C THR A 14 15.04 18.11 27.33
N SER A 15 13.94 17.54 26.82
CA SER A 15 12.95 18.26 26.00
C SER A 15 11.48 17.86 26.23
N VAL A 16 11.21 16.75 26.92
CA VAL A 16 9.85 16.23 27.15
C VAL A 16 9.47 16.36 28.62
N ASP A 17 8.36 17.05 28.88
CA ASP A 17 7.70 17.08 30.18
C ASP A 17 6.99 15.74 30.48
N PRO A 18 7.40 14.98 31.53
CA PRO A 18 6.72 13.75 31.93
C PRO A 18 5.26 13.93 32.37
N GLY A 19 4.87 15.15 32.78
CA GLY A 19 3.51 15.52 33.15
C GLY A 19 2.58 15.80 31.96
N ARG A 20 3.07 15.74 30.72
CA ARG A 20 2.28 16.00 29.52
C ARG A 20 1.32 14.84 29.22
N ASP A 21 0.05 14.98 29.60
CA ASP A 21 -0.94 13.91 29.43
C ASP A 21 -1.14 13.43 27.97
N SER A 22 -1.19 14.36 27.01
CA SER A 22 -1.64 14.08 25.63
C SER A 22 -0.64 14.50 24.55
N ALA A 23 -0.61 13.73 23.46
CA ALA A 23 0.28 13.96 22.32
C ALA A 23 -0.11 15.20 21.51
N PRO A 24 0.87 15.96 20.98
CA PRO A 24 0.58 17.01 20.01
C PRO A 24 0.00 16.42 18.73
N VAL A 25 -0.78 17.23 18.01
CA VAL A 25 -1.12 16.94 16.61
C VAL A 25 0.13 17.16 15.77
N ALA A 26 0.37 16.26 14.80
CA ALA A 26 1.47 16.36 13.86
C ALA A 26 1.34 17.58 12.93
N GLU A 27 2.48 18.14 12.55
CA GLU A 27 2.56 19.22 11.58
C GLU A 27 2.53 18.67 10.14
N GLY A 28 2.33 19.54 9.14
CA GLY A 28 2.38 19.14 7.72
C GLY A 28 1.08 18.52 7.18
N GLY A 29 -0.06 19.15 7.46
CA GLY A 29 -1.33 18.91 6.77
C GLY A 29 -2.25 17.85 7.39
N PRO A 30 -3.45 17.64 6.82
CA PRO A 30 -4.44 16.70 7.35
C PRO A 30 -3.94 15.26 7.36
N VAL A 31 -4.13 14.53 8.47
CA VAL A 31 -3.74 13.11 8.57
C VAL A 31 -4.36 12.25 7.47
N HIS A 32 -5.57 12.58 7.00
CA HIS A 32 -6.20 11.87 5.88
C HIS A 32 -5.39 11.95 4.57
N GLU A 33 -4.71 13.06 4.31
CA GLU A 33 -3.83 13.22 3.14
C GLU A 33 -2.46 12.56 3.32
N ARG A 34 -2.01 12.36 4.56
CA ARG A 34 -0.85 11.51 4.87
C ARG A 34 -1.21 10.04 4.66
N TRP A 35 -2.35 9.60 5.19
CA TRP A 35 -2.84 8.23 5.02
C TRP A 35 -3.12 7.88 3.56
N SER A 36 -3.81 8.74 2.80
CA SER A 36 -4.16 8.45 1.40
C SER A 36 -2.95 8.24 0.49
N ARG A 37 -1.81 8.87 0.83
CA ARG A 37 -0.51 8.76 0.14
C ARG A 37 0.46 7.74 0.75
N SER A 38 0.16 7.18 1.92
CA SER A 38 1.06 6.24 2.60
C SER A 38 1.15 4.91 1.83
N PRO A 39 2.35 4.34 1.60
CA PRO A 39 2.48 3.00 1.05
C PRO A 39 1.87 1.92 1.96
N LEU A 40 1.76 2.20 3.26
CA LEU A 40 1.16 1.28 4.24
C LEU A 40 -0.36 1.17 4.10
N ARG A 41 -1.02 2.14 3.44
CA ARG A 41 -2.48 2.22 3.41
C ARG A 41 -3.13 0.96 2.89
N ARG A 42 -2.75 0.53 1.69
CA ARG A 42 -3.38 -0.63 1.05
C ARG A 42 -3.11 -1.94 1.82
N PRO A 43 -1.85 -2.31 2.16
CA PRO A 43 -1.57 -3.47 3.01
C PRO A 43 -2.37 -3.51 4.33
N VAL A 44 -2.57 -2.37 4.98
CA VAL A 44 -3.31 -2.27 6.24
C VAL A 44 -4.83 -2.30 6.02
N ASP A 45 -5.33 -1.70 4.94
CA ASP A 45 -6.74 -1.80 4.53
C ASP A 45 -7.09 -3.27 4.15
N ASP A 46 -6.20 -3.95 3.42
CA ASP A 46 -6.34 -5.35 2.99
C ASP A 46 -6.28 -6.34 4.19
N LEU A 47 -5.48 -6.04 5.23
CA LEU A 47 -5.39 -6.81 6.49
C LEU A 47 -6.30 -6.27 7.62
N ALA A 48 -7.20 -5.32 7.33
CA ALA A 48 -7.92 -4.58 8.36
C ALA A 48 -8.76 -5.48 9.29
N ASP A 49 -9.36 -6.55 8.78
CA ASP A 49 -10.21 -7.44 9.57
C ASP A 49 -9.40 -8.35 10.52
N GLU A 50 -8.17 -8.75 10.16
CA GLU A 50 -7.26 -9.46 11.06
C GLU A 50 -6.77 -8.53 12.19
N LEU A 51 -6.36 -7.30 11.82
CA LEU A 51 -5.96 -6.26 12.77
C LEU A 51 -7.09 -5.89 13.75
N ARG A 52 -8.36 -5.96 13.31
CA ARG A 52 -9.55 -5.76 14.14
C ARG A 52 -9.82 -6.93 15.08
N SER A 53 -9.81 -8.17 14.58
CA SER A 53 -10.03 -9.37 15.41
C SER A 53 -9.04 -9.42 16.56
N VAL A 54 -7.74 -9.25 16.26
CA VAL A 54 -6.67 -9.22 17.28
C VAL A 54 -6.93 -8.13 18.33
N ALA A 55 -7.40 -6.95 17.92
CA ALA A 55 -7.69 -5.86 18.85
C ALA A 55 -8.89 -6.16 19.76
N ASP A 56 -9.97 -6.71 19.22
CA ASP A 56 -11.20 -6.97 19.96
C ASP A 56 -11.08 -8.22 20.86
N ASP A 57 -10.50 -9.32 20.36
CA ASP A 57 -10.36 -10.59 21.08
C ASP A 57 -9.45 -10.49 22.31
N ALA A 58 -8.36 -9.71 22.21
CA ALA A 58 -7.37 -9.55 23.28
C ALA A 58 -7.42 -8.19 24.00
N GLY A 59 -8.35 -7.30 23.61
CA GLY A 59 -8.54 -6.00 24.26
C GLY A 59 -7.36 -5.04 24.07
N PHE A 60 -6.87 -4.92 22.83
CA PHE A 60 -5.88 -3.92 22.44
C PHE A 60 -6.54 -2.66 21.83
N VAL A 61 -5.75 -1.61 21.69
CA VAL A 61 -5.81 -0.68 20.56
C VAL A 61 -4.64 -1.01 19.62
N THR A 62 -4.92 -1.10 18.32
CA THR A 62 -3.94 -1.26 17.25
C THR A 62 -3.70 0.09 16.59
N ALA A 63 -2.45 0.43 16.27
CA ALA A 63 -2.13 1.65 15.52
C ALA A 63 -1.04 1.43 14.48
N VAL A 64 -1.08 2.22 13.41
CA VAL A 64 -0.03 2.28 12.38
C VAL A 64 0.42 3.73 12.23
N THR A 65 1.73 3.95 12.14
CA THR A 65 2.36 5.27 11.97
C THR A 65 3.05 5.44 10.63
N ASP A 66 3.40 6.68 10.29
CA ASP A 66 4.48 6.98 9.33
C ASP A 66 5.87 6.93 10.01
N GLU A 67 6.92 7.10 9.21
CA GLU A 67 8.32 7.13 9.64
C GLU A 67 8.65 8.30 10.61
N SER A 68 7.78 9.32 10.67
CA SER A 68 7.89 10.44 11.63
C SER A 68 7.26 10.14 13.00
N GLY A 69 6.65 8.95 13.17
CA GLY A 69 5.89 8.61 14.37
C GLY A 69 4.55 9.32 14.47
N THR A 70 4.00 9.79 13.36
CA THR A 70 2.61 10.28 13.31
C THR A 70 1.68 9.11 13.09
N ILE A 71 0.70 8.92 13.97
CA ILE A 71 -0.34 7.90 13.81
C ILE A 71 -1.19 8.24 12.58
N LEU A 72 -1.31 7.30 11.65
CA LEU A 72 -2.13 7.45 10.44
C LEU A 72 -3.44 6.67 10.55
N TRP A 73 -3.42 5.51 11.21
CA TRP A 73 -4.54 4.59 11.34
C TRP A 73 -4.59 4.03 12.76
N THR A 74 -5.80 3.84 13.29
CA THR A 74 -6.03 3.17 14.58
C THR A 74 -7.33 2.37 14.57
N TYR A 75 -7.35 1.27 15.32
CA TYR A 75 -8.57 0.56 15.66
C TYR A 75 -8.52 0.05 17.11
N GLY A 76 -9.68 -0.12 17.74
CA GLY A 76 -9.79 -0.84 19.00
C GLY A 76 -11.20 -0.81 19.56
N GLY A 77 -11.53 -1.82 20.36
CA GLY A 77 -12.80 -1.91 21.06
C GLY A 77 -13.08 -0.67 21.95
N GLN A 78 -14.36 -0.39 22.20
CA GLN A 78 -14.83 0.89 22.75
C GLN A 78 -14.07 1.37 24.01
N THR A 79 -13.72 0.46 24.92
CA THR A 79 -12.97 0.79 26.15
C THR A 79 -11.54 1.24 25.87
N MET A 80 -10.82 0.54 24.98
CA MET A 80 -9.45 0.89 24.64
C MET A 80 -9.38 2.13 23.75
N ARG A 81 -10.32 2.30 22.82
CA ARG A 81 -10.41 3.53 22.00
C ARG A 81 -10.61 4.78 22.86
N ARG A 82 -11.52 4.74 23.85
CA ARG A 82 -11.71 5.85 24.81
C ARG A 82 -10.49 6.15 25.67
N ARG A 83 -9.61 5.16 25.92
CA ARG A 83 -8.32 5.39 26.60
C ARG A 83 -7.31 6.03 25.64
N ALA A 84 -7.24 5.54 24.41
CA ALA A 84 -6.36 6.03 23.36
C ALA A 84 -6.65 7.51 23.02
N GLU A 85 -7.93 7.85 22.83
CA GLU A 85 -8.43 9.22 22.58
C GLU A 85 -7.94 10.22 23.66
N ARG A 86 -7.91 9.83 24.95
CA ARG A 86 -7.48 10.73 26.06
C ARG A 86 -6.02 11.17 25.98
N VAL A 87 -5.14 10.32 25.47
CA VAL A 87 -3.71 10.60 25.33
C VAL A 87 -3.32 11.02 23.91
N ASN A 88 -4.32 11.19 23.03
CA ASN A 88 -4.18 11.39 21.58
C ASN A 88 -3.35 10.29 20.90
N PHE A 89 -3.60 9.03 21.27
CA PHE A 89 -3.20 7.84 20.52
C PHE A 89 -4.24 7.56 19.43
N ALA A 90 -4.35 8.51 18.50
CA ALA A 90 -5.37 8.58 17.45
C ALA A 90 -4.74 9.18 16.17
N PRO A 91 -5.38 9.04 14.99
CA PRO A 91 -4.84 9.57 13.74
C PRO A 91 -4.53 11.07 13.83
N GLY A 92 -3.29 11.43 13.53
CA GLY A 92 -2.73 12.78 13.66
C GLY A 92 -1.96 13.01 14.95
N GLY A 93 -2.00 12.12 15.95
CA GLY A 93 -1.15 12.20 17.13
C GLY A 93 0.32 11.90 16.79
N ARG A 94 1.24 12.73 17.28
CA ARG A 94 2.69 12.58 17.05
C ARG A 94 3.39 11.95 18.26
N TRP A 95 3.96 10.76 18.06
CA TRP A 95 4.46 9.85 19.11
C TRP A 95 5.97 9.53 19.06
N ASP A 96 6.75 10.37 18.37
CA ASP A 96 8.20 10.28 18.41
C ASP A 96 8.81 10.55 19.81
N GLU A 97 10.10 10.26 19.96
CA GLU A 97 10.83 10.44 21.22
C GLU A 97 10.92 11.92 21.65
N GLN A 98 10.88 12.87 20.71
CA GLN A 98 11.01 14.30 20.97
C GLN A 98 9.69 14.91 21.48
N THR A 99 8.53 14.32 21.15
CA THR A 99 7.21 14.81 21.59
C THR A 99 6.58 14.03 22.74
N ARG A 100 6.82 12.71 22.83
CA ARG A 100 6.26 11.82 23.87
C ARG A 100 7.30 11.17 24.77
N GLY A 101 8.58 11.36 24.49
CA GLY A 101 9.64 10.70 25.22
C GLY A 101 9.59 9.19 25.01
N THR A 102 10.13 8.46 25.97
CA THR A 102 10.26 7.00 25.87
C THR A 102 8.91 6.30 25.81
N ASN A 103 8.65 5.69 24.67
CA ASN A 103 7.49 4.86 24.38
C ASN A 103 7.86 3.80 23.31
N ALA A 104 7.14 2.68 23.23
CA ALA A 104 7.53 1.56 22.35
C ALA A 104 7.63 1.95 20.87
N LEU A 105 6.77 2.86 20.42
CA LEU A 105 6.73 3.34 19.04
C LEU A 105 8.01 4.11 18.69
N SER A 106 8.39 5.05 19.55
CA SER A 106 9.66 5.80 19.44
C SER A 106 10.90 4.91 19.48
N LEU A 107 10.89 3.86 20.34
CA LEU A 107 11.99 2.89 20.39
C LEU A 107 12.07 2.10 19.08
N ALA A 108 10.93 1.60 18.58
CA ALA A 108 10.89 0.76 17.38
C ALA A 108 11.34 1.52 16.12
N LEU A 109 10.85 2.76 15.92
CA LEU A 109 11.31 3.66 14.85
C LEU A 109 12.83 3.85 14.90
N ARG A 110 13.35 4.21 16.09
CA ARG A 110 14.76 4.62 16.24
C ARG A 110 15.75 3.45 16.24
N THR A 111 15.31 2.23 16.59
CA THR A 111 16.19 1.04 16.56
C THR A 111 16.03 0.17 15.32
N GLY A 112 14.97 0.37 14.52
CA GLY A 112 14.61 -0.54 13.43
C GLY A 112 14.34 -1.97 13.91
N ARG A 113 13.83 -2.11 15.14
CA ARG A 113 13.63 -3.42 15.81
C ARG A 113 12.32 -3.45 16.59
N PRO A 114 11.67 -4.61 16.75
CA PRO A 114 10.52 -4.74 17.64
C PRO A 114 10.89 -4.35 19.07
N SER A 115 9.99 -3.65 19.75
CA SER A 115 10.21 -3.14 21.10
C SER A 115 8.97 -3.28 21.97
N THR A 116 9.18 -3.35 23.28
CA THR A 116 8.12 -3.24 24.28
C THR A 116 8.44 -2.10 25.24
N VAL A 117 7.40 -1.48 25.81
CA VAL A 117 7.52 -0.57 26.96
C VAL A 117 6.34 -0.82 27.89
N PHE A 118 6.62 -1.06 29.17
CA PHE A 118 5.61 -1.42 30.17
C PHE A 118 5.49 -0.37 31.27
N SER A 119 4.27 0.11 31.50
CA SER A 119 3.91 0.95 32.64
C SER A 119 4.92 2.09 32.87
N ALA A 120 5.59 2.15 34.03
CA ALA A 120 6.58 3.15 34.41
C ALA A 120 7.95 3.07 33.66
N GLU A 121 8.08 2.23 32.63
CA GLU A 121 9.13 2.40 31.60
C GLU A 121 8.78 3.49 30.58
N HIS A 122 7.49 3.87 30.46
CA HIS A 122 7.11 5.07 29.75
C HIS A 122 7.57 6.30 30.52
N LEU A 123 8.15 7.27 29.82
CA LEU A 123 8.58 8.51 30.46
C LEU A 123 7.37 9.30 31.00
N VAL A 124 6.34 9.45 30.16
CA VAL A 124 5.14 10.22 30.50
C VAL A 124 4.24 9.44 31.46
N THR A 125 3.86 10.07 32.58
CA THR A 125 3.08 9.44 33.66
C THR A 125 1.68 8.99 33.22
N ALA A 126 1.03 9.72 32.30
CA ALA A 126 -0.25 9.32 31.71
C ALA A 126 -0.21 7.97 30.96
N LEU A 127 0.99 7.47 30.62
CA LEU A 127 1.20 6.19 29.96
C LEU A 127 1.51 5.04 30.94
N HIS A 128 1.62 5.30 32.25
CA HIS A 128 1.94 4.27 33.25
C HIS A 128 0.85 3.19 33.41
N GLY A 129 -0.36 3.45 32.89
CA GLY A 129 -1.44 2.46 32.79
C GLY A 129 -1.31 1.46 31.62
N TRP A 130 -0.30 1.57 30.76
CA TRP A 130 -0.24 0.89 29.46
C TRP A 130 0.87 -0.15 29.35
N ALA A 131 0.67 -1.13 28.47
CA ALA A 131 1.70 -2.01 27.93
C ALA A 131 1.63 -1.95 26.40
N CYS A 132 2.75 -1.55 25.78
CA CYS A 132 2.84 -1.32 24.33
C CYS A 132 3.81 -2.32 23.70
N TYR A 133 3.42 -2.90 22.57
CA TYR A 133 4.20 -3.86 21.79
C TYR A 133 4.27 -3.36 20.36
N CYS A 134 5.45 -2.93 19.94
CA CYS A 134 5.67 -2.34 18.62
C CYS A 134 6.54 -3.23 17.74
N ALA A 135 6.22 -3.30 16.45
CA ALA A 135 7.12 -3.81 15.41
C ALA A 135 7.24 -2.78 14.27
N PRO A 136 8.46 -2.42 13.85
CA PRO A 136 8.65 -1.61 12.64
C PRO A 136 8.17 -2.39 11.41
N ILE A 137 7.66 -1.64 10.43
CA ILE A 137 7.28 -2.13 9.11
C ILE A 137 8.32 -1.63 8.11
N HIS A 138 9.01 -2.54 7.43
CA HIS A 138 10.05 -2.19 6.46
C HIS A 138 9.52 -2.15 5.02
N GLY A 139 10.00 -1.18 4.25
CA GLY A 139 9.80 -1.14 2.80
C GLY A 139 10.66 -2.16 2.06
N PRO A 140 10.44 -2.35 0.74
CA PRO A 140 11.27 -3.24 -0.09
C PRO A 140 12.76 -2.85 -0.16
N ASP A 141 13.10 -1.61 0.19
CA ASP A 141 14.45 -1.07 0.31
C ASP A 141 15.08 -1.25 1.72
N GLY A 142 14.34 -1.86 2.65
CA GLY A 142 14.75 -2.07 4.04
C GLY A 142 14.61 -0.83 4.94
N GLN A 143 14.08 0.29 4.46
CA GLN A 143 13.81 1.46 5.30
C GLN A 143 12.55 1.24 6.14
N VAL A 144 12.51 1.81 7.36
CA VAL A 144 11.30 1.76 8.19
C VAL A 144 10.29 2.77 7.65
N LEU A 145 9.16 2.27 7.13
CA LEU A 145 8.05 3.09 6.61
C LEU A 145 7.08 3.54 7.72
N GLY A 146 7.21 2.95 8.90
CA GLY A 146 6.33 3.18 10.04
C GLY A 146 6.44 2.05 11.07
N VAL A 147 5.59 2.11 12.09
CA VAL A 147 5.49 1.09 13.15
C VAL A 147 4.04 0.63 13.28
N LEU A 148 3.85 -0.69 13.38
CA LEU A 148 2.63 -1.31 13.90
C LEU A 148 2.75 -1.43 15.43
N ASP A 149 1.77 -0.92 16.15
CA ASP A 149 1.62 -1.07 17.59
C ASP A 149 0.38 -1.90 17.96
N LEU A 150 0.53 -2.74 18.98
CA LEU A 150 -0.57 -3.27 19.79
C LEU A 150 -0.37 -2.77 21.23
N SER A 151 -1.34 -2.01 21.75
CA SER A 151 -1.31 -1.45 23.10
C SER A 151 -2.51 -1.88 23.93
N THR A 152 -2.28 -2.35 25.15
CA THR A 152 -3.33 -2.70 26.12
C THR A 152 -2.99 -2.12 27.49
N THR A 153 -3.77 -2.43 28.53
CA THR A 153 -3.39 -2.06 29.89
C THR A 153 -2.36 -3.02 30.49
N TRP A 154 -1.50 -2.48 31.35
CA TRP A 154 -0.36 -3.22 31.88
C TRP A 154 -0.75 -4.47 32.68
N ASP A 155 -1.95 -4.47 33.29
CA ASP A 155 -2.55 -5.61 34.01
C ASP A 155 -3.03 -6.74 33.09
N ARG A 156 -3.04 -6.53 31.77
CA ARG A 156 -3.57 -7.45 30.75
C ARG A 156 -2.55 -7.86 29.68
N SER A 157 -1.26 -7.71 29.95
CA SER A 157 -0.14 -8.09 29.06
C SER A 157 -0.21 -9.56 28.59
N PRO A 158 -0.64 -9.89 27.35
CA PRO A 158 -0.78 -11.27 26.90
C PRO A 158 0.58 -11.86 26.47
N PRO A 159 0.92 -13.12 26.82
CA PRO A 159 2.24 -13.70 26.54
C PRO A 159 2.67 -13.70 25.06
N LEU A 160 1.72 -13.72 24.14
CA LEU A 160 1.98 -13.80 22.70
C LEU A 160 1.98 -12.43 21.98
N ALA A 161 1.68 -11.31 22.66
CA ALA A 161 1.47 -10.01 22.01
C ALA A 161 2.64 -9.56 21.11
N MET A 162 3.88 -9.75 21.54
CA MET A 162 5.08 -9.43 20.74
C MET A 162 5.22 -10.37 19.52
N SER A 163 4.82 -11.64 19.63
CA SER A 163 4.79 -12.55 18.49
C SER A 163 3.70 -12.15 17.49
N THR A 164 2.52 -11.75 17.97
CA THR A 164 1.39 -11.29 17.15
C THR A 164 1.73 -10.02 16.38
N VAL A 165 2.24 -8.96 17.03
CA VAL A 165 2.59 -7.70 16.34
C VAL A 165 3.70 -7.91 15.31
N ARG A 166 4.68 -8.78 15.58
CA ARG A 166 5.71 -9.15 14.60
C ARG A 166 5.16 -9.94 13.41
N GLY A 167 4.20 -10.84 13.64
CA GLY A 167 3.53 -11.59 12.58
C GLY A 167 2.74 -10.67 11.66
N LEU A 168 1.90 -9.81 12.23
CA LEU A 168 1.10 -8.82 11.51
C LEU A 168 1.98 -7.82 10.73
N ALA A 169 3.05 -7.30 11.32
CA ALA A 169 4.01 -6.46 10.60
C ALA A 169 4.65 -7.23 9.43
N SER A 170 5.04 -8.49 9.62
CA SER A 170 5.60 -9.32 8.55
C SER A 170 4.61 -9.60 7.40
N ALA A 171 3.30 -9.65 7.71
CA ALA A 171 2.23 -9.78 6.72
C ALA A 171 2.03 -8.48 5.93
N ILE A 172 2.00 -7.31 6.61
CA ILE A 172 2.00 -5.98 5.96
C ILE A 172 3.21 -5.84 5.03
N GLU A 173 4.41 -6.23 5.48
CA GLU A 173 5.62 -6.25 4.65
C GLU A 173 5.54 -7.25 3.49
N ALA A 174 4.74 -8.32 3.58
CA ALA A 174 4.55 -9.26 2.48
C ALA A 174 3.69 -8.65 1.37
N GLU A 175 2.62 -7.94 1.72
CA GLU A 175 1.81 -7.20 0.73
C GLU A 175 2.59 -6.03 0.10
N LEU A 176 3.45 -5.35 0.87
CA LEU A 176 4.39 -4.34 0.30
C LEU A 176 5.37 -4.94 -0.74
N ARG A 177 5.64 -6.25 -0.69
CA ARG A 177 6.53 -6.95 -1.65
C ARG A 177 5.77 -7.54 -2.84
N THR A 178 4.45 -7.76 -2.73
CA THR A 178 3.62 -8.23 -3.85
C THR A 178 3.15 -7.08 -4.76
N GLU A 179 3.19 -5.84 -4.25
CA GLU A 179 2.87 -4.64 -5.03
C GLU A 179 3.95 -4.35 -6.09
N PRO A 180 3.59 -4.20 -7.39
CA PRO A 180 4.51 -3.65 -8.37
C PRO A 180 4.86 -2.21 -7.95
N PRO A 181 6.13 -1.78 -8.07
CA PRO A 181 6.59 -0.52 -7.48
C PRO A 181 5.70 0.64 -7.91
N LEU A 182 5.21 1.39 -6.91
CA LEU A 182 4.40 2.58 -7.08
C LEU A 182 5.15 3.56 -7.99
N ARG A 183 4.76 3.64 -9.26
CA ARG A 183 5.31 4.61 -10.20
C ARG A 183 5.08 6.01 -9.62
N SER A 184 6.16 6.75 -9.43
CA SER A 184 6.10 8.13 -8.99
C SER A 184 5.27 8.95 -9.97
N ARG A 185 4.78 10.11 -9.55
CA ARG A 185 3.92 10.95 -10.41
C ARG A 185 4.66 11.50 -11.65
N GLU A 186 5.99 11.46 -11.64
CA GLU A 186 6.88 11.76 -12.77
C GLU A 186 6.99 10.58 -13.76
N ASP A 187 6.75 9.35 -13.29
CA ASP A 187 6.83 8.09 -14.03
C ASP A 187 5.42 7.62 -14.52
N GLN A 188 4.39 8.45 -14.28
CA GLN A 188 3.06 8.28 -14.85
C GLN A 188 3.01 8.86 -16.26
N PRO A 189 2.55 8.09 -17.27
CA PRO A 189 2.50 8.58 -18.65
C PRO A 189 1.59 9.79 -18.78
N GLN A 190 2.11 10.88 -19.35
CA GLN A 190 1.34 12.11 -19.57
C GLN A 190 0.18 11.89 -20.55
N ALA A 191 0.32 10.94 -21.47
CA ALA A 191 -0.75 10.48 -22.34
C ALA A 191 -0.77 8.94 -22.49
N ARG A 192 -1.99 8.39 -22.61
CA ARG A 192 -2.25 6.99 -22.98
C ARG A 192 -3.00 6.93 -24.31
N LEU A 193 -2.63 5.99 -25.16
CA LEU A 193 -3.27 5.71 -26.44
C LEU A 193 -3.87 4.29 -26.41
N HIS A 194 -5.10 4.13 -26.89
CA HIS A 194 -5.75 2.84 -27.10
C HIS A 194 -5.99 2.68 -28.60
N CYS A 195 -5.18 1.86 -29.26
CA CYS A 195 -5.06 1.88 -30.73
C CYS A 195 -5.67 0.67 -31.44
N LEU A 196 -6.15 -0.32 -30.70
CA LEU A 196 -6.76 -1.54 -31.22
C LEU A 196 -8.07 -1.81 -30.45
N GLY A 197 -9.17 -2.04 -31.17
CA GLY A 197 -10.50 -2.33 -30.60
C GLY A 197 -11.32 -1.10 -30.20
N THR A 198 -10.73 -0.09 -29.56
CA THR A 198 -11.40 1.21 -29.30
C THR A 198 -10.43 2.37 -29.47
N GLU A 199 -10.61 3.17 -30.52
CA GLU A 199 -9.82 4.38 -30.78
C GLU A 199 -10.06 5.44 -29.70
N LYS A 200 -9.15 5.53 -28.73
CA LYS A 200 -9.21 6.53 -27.66
C LYS A 200 -7.81 7.03 -27.33
N ALA A 201 -7.71 8.31 -26.99
CA ALA A 201 -6.52 8.85 -26.34
C ALA A 201 -6.94 9.60 -25.08
N VAL A 202 -6.10 9.61 -24.06
CA VAL A 202 -6.30 10.36 -22.82
C VAL A 202 -4.99 11.07 -22.51
N ARG A 203 -5.04 12.37 -22.21
CA ARG A 203 -3.88 13.15 -21.75
C ARG A 203 -4.20 13.76 -20.40
N GLU A 204 -3.36 13.50 -19.39
CA GLU A 204 -3.52 14.05 -18.03
C GLU A 204 -4.95 13.83 -17.45
N GLY A 205 -5.56 12.68 -17.80
CA GLY A 205 -6.95 12.33 -17.44
C GLY A 205 -8.05 12.89 -18.35
N VAL A 206 -7.73 13.83 -19.26
CA VAL A 206 -8.68 14.42 -20.21
C VAL A 206 -8.83 13.53 -21.46
N PRO A 207 -10.04 13.06 -21.80
CA PRO A 207 -10.27 12.31 -23.04
C PRO A 207 -10.05 13.18 -24.27
N LEU A 208 -9.24 12.69 -25.19
CA LEU A 208 -9.07 13.23 -26.53
C LEU A 208 -9.90 12.39 -27.51
N LEU A 209 -10.51 13.06 -28.48
CA LEU A 209 -11.21 12.43 -29.62
C LEU A 209 -10.38 12.61 -30.90
N PRO A 210 -9.22 11.92 -31.04
CA PRO A 210 -8.44 11.99 -32.27
C PRO A 210 -9.22 11.35 -33.42
N ARG A 211 -8.96 11.83 -34.65
CA ARG A 211 -9.35 11.08 -35.86
C ARG A 211 -8.49 9.81 -35.94
N PRO A 212 -8.95 8.71 -36.57
CA PRO A 212 -8.19 7.47 -36.70
C PRO A 212 -6.73 7.68 -37.11
N ARG A 213 -6.50 8.47 -38.18
CA ARG A 213 -5.16 8.81 -38.68
C ARG A 213 -4.28 9.59 -37.69
N HIS A 214 -4.87 10.41 -36.83
CA HIS A 214 -4.10 11.12 -35.80
C HIS A 214 -3.69 10.16 -34.69
N LEU A 215 -4.54 9.19 -34.35
CA LEU A 215 -4.19 8.12 -33.41
C LEU A 215 -3.09 7.21 -34.00
N GLU A 216 -3.18 6.82 -35.27
CA GLU A 216 -2.12 6.11 -36.00
C GLU A 216 -0.79 6.88 -35.95
N MET A 217 -0.80 8.19 -36.27
CA MET A 217 0.39 9.04 -36.23
C MET A 217 0.98 9.14 -34.81
N LEU A 218 0.15 9.37 -33.79
CA LEU A 218 0.60 9.42 -32.39
C LEU A 218 1.18 8.07 -31.95
N THR A 219 0.59 6.96 -32.37
CA THR A 219 1.11 5.61 -32.10
C THR A 219 2.48 5.39 -32.73
N LEU A 220 2.65 5.81 -33.99
CA LEU A 220 3.93 5.68 -34.69
C LEU A 220 5.03 6.57 -34.08
N LEU A 221 4.69 7.77 -33.62
CA LEU A 221 5.62 8.66 -32.92
C LEU A 221 5.97 8.13 -31.52
N ALA A 222 5.00 7.55 -30.81
CA ALA A 222 5.21 6.96 -29.48
C ALA A 222 6.04 5.67 -29.54
N LEU A 223 5.97 4.92 -30.64
CA LEU A 223 6.79 3.72 -30.88
C LEU A 223 8.18 4.02 -31.45
N GLU A 224 8.41 5.22 -31.98
CA GLU A 224 9.68 5.65 -32.61
C GLU A 224 10.02 7.09 -32.17
N PRO A 225 10.48 7.29 -30.92
CA PRO A 225 10.71 8.62 -30.35
C PRO A 225 11.83 9.41 -31.07
N ASP A 226 12.78 8.72 -31.72
CA ASP A 226 13.83 9.33 -32.56
C ASP A 226 13.29 9.84 -33.92
N GLY A 227 12.02 9.56 -34.24
CA GLY A 227 11.28 10.14 -35.36
C GLY A 227 11.34 9.36 -36.69
N TYR A 228 10.28 9.52 -37.50
CA TYR A 228 10.14 8.84 -38.78
C TYR A 228 10.65 9.67 -39.97
N THR A 229 11.75 9.25 -40.59
CA THR A 229 12.19 9.83 -41.88
C THR A 229 11.33 9.31 -43.04
N ARG A 230 10.88 10.21 -43.94
CA ARG A 230 10.15 9.82 -45.16
C ARG A 230 11.00 8.89 -46.04
N GLY A 231 10.66 7.60 -46.01
CA GLY A 231 11.36 6.55 -46.77
C GLY A 231 11.24 5.16 -46.11
N LYS A 232 11.09 5.09 -44.78
CA LYS A 232 11.00 3.84 -44.01
C LYS A 232 9.57 3.35 -43.71
N ALA A 233 8.53 3.83 -44.40
CA ALA A 233 7.16 3.36 -44.16
C ALA A 233 7.03 1.85 -44.50
N PRO A 234 6.67 0.97 -43.54
CA PRO A 234 6.59 -0.46 -43.79
C PRO A 234 5.39 -0.78 -44.70
N ARG A 235 5.67 -1.09 -45.97
CA ARG A 235 4.68 -1.65 -46.90
C ARG A 235 4.47 -3.14 -46.62
N GLY A 236 3.79 -3.46 -45.52
CA GLY A 236 3.43 -4.82 -45.15
C GLY A 236 2.89 -4.92 -43.72
N PRO A 237 2.20 -6.02 -43.37
CA PRO A 237 1.71 -6.23 -42.00
C PRO A 237 2.90 -6.25 -41.02
N VAL A 238 2.76 -5.52 -39.91
CA VAL A 238 3.83 -5.25 -38.95
C VAL A 238 4.40 -6.56 -38.39
N ARG A 239 5.60 -6.95 -38.84
CA ARG A 239 6.39 -8.02 -38.21
C ARG A 239 7.01 -7.45 -36.93
N ARG A 240 6.76 -8.12 -35.80
CA ARG A 240 7.28 -7.75 -34.47
C ARG A 240 8.81 -7.67 -34.45
N PRO A 241 9.41 -6.55 -34.01
CA PRO A 241 10.76 -6.52 -33.45
C PRO A 241 10.70 -6.63 -31.91
N CYS A 242 11.85 -6.85 -31.27
CA CYS A 242 11.94 -7.25 -29.87
C CYS A 242 12.26 -6.09 -28.90
N ARG A 243 11.89 -6.32 -27.62
CA ARG A 243 12.42 -5.66 -26.41
C ARG A 243 12.19 -4.14 -26.25
N HIS A 244 10.93 -3.74 -26.29
CA HIS A 244 10.41 -2.80 -25.27
C HIS A 244 9.29 -3.54 -24.49
N ARG A 245 9.09 -3.20 -23.20
CA ARG A 245 8.35 -4.05 -22.26
C ARG A 245 6.83 -3.89 -22.40
N LEU A 246 6.25 -4.50 -23.43
CA LEU A 246 4.80 -4.57 -23.63
C LEU A 246 4.14 -5.30 -22.46
N HIS A 247 3.48 -4.55 -21.56
CA HIS A 247 2.62 -5.13 -20.53
C HIS A 247 1.24 -5.43 -21.14
N VAL A 248 1.01 -6.69 -21.50
CA VAL A 248 -0.31 -7.18 -21.90
C VAL A 248 -1.05 -7.60 -20.64
N GLN A 249 -1.94 -6.73 -20.14
CA GLN A 249 -2.78 -7.03 -18.99
C GLN A 249 -4.08 -7.69 -19.48
N GLY A 250 -4.15 -9.02 -19.40
CA GLY A 250 -5.36 -9.78 -19.68
C GLY A 250 -6.31 -9.74 -18.48
N GLY A 251 -7.51 -9.18 -18.65
CA GLY A 251 -8.58 -9.23 -17.67
C GLY A 251 -9.77 -10.03 -18.20
N ASP A 252 -10.11 -11.11 -17.53
CA ASP A 252 -11.30 -11.91 -17.86
C ASP A 252 -12.58 -11.18 -17.44
N LEU A 253 -13.54 -11.07 -18.36
CA LEU A 253 -14.90 -10.59 -18.08
C LEU A 253 -15.80 -11.76 -17.66
N PRO A 254 -16.65 -11.60 -16.63
CA PRO A 254 -17.53 -12.68 -16.17
C PRO A 254 -18.62 -12.99 -17.20
N SER A 255 -18.77 -14.28 -17.53
CA SER A 255 -19.74 -14.75 -18.52
C SER A 255 -21.16 -14.83 -17.96
N ALA A 256 -22.15 -14.27 -18.67
CA ALA A 256 -23.56 -14.41 -18.35
C ALA A 256 -24.15 -15.72 -18.95
N PRO A 257 -25.08 -16.42 -18.27
CA PRO A 257 -25.58 -17.72 -18.73
C PRO A 257 -26.77 -17.62 -19.71
N GLY A 258 -26.64 -18.30 -20.87
CA GLY A 258 -27.73 -18.54 -21.83
C GLY A 258 -28.25 -19.99 -21.81
N PRO A 259 -29.49 -20.27 -22.26
CA PRO A 259 -30.19 -21.53 -21.97
C PRO A 259 -29.90 -22.71 -22.92
N ARG A 260 -30.34 -23.89 -22.48
CA ARG A 260 -30.00 -25.23 -23.01
C ARG A 260 -30.64 -25.56 -24.36
N GLY A 261 -29.86 -26.15 -25.27
CA GLY A 261 -30.34 -26.92 -26.45
C GLY A 261 -29.52 -28.21 -26.61
N ARG A 262 -30.18 -29.35 -26.93
CA ARG A 262 -29.54 -30.69 -27.00
C ARG A 262 -29.28 -31.13 -28.44
N TYR A 263 -28.17 -31.82 -28.69
CA TYR A 263 -28.06 -32.79 -29.80
C TYR A 263 -27.24 -34.04 -29.45
N ARG A 264 -27.53 -35.12 -30.20
CA ARG A 264 -26.82 -36.41 -30.28
C ARG A 264 -26.59 -36.71 -31.78
N HIS A 265 -25.75 -37.65 -32.23
CA HIS A 265 -25.01 -38.70 -31.51
C HIS A 265 -23.48 -38.57 -31.80
N ALA A 266 -22.76 -39.69 -31.94
CA ALA A 266 -21.32 -39.79 -32.23
C ALA A 266 -21.11 -40.73 -33.46
N PRO A 267 -19.90 -41.24 -33.77
CA PRO A 267 -18.57 -40.62 -33.84
C PRO A 267 -17.90 -40.86 -35.23
N LEU A 268 -16.76 -40.20 -35.51
CA LEU A 268 -15.66 -40.79 -36.30
C LEU A 268 -14.35 -40.01 -36.06
N ARG A 269 -13.22 -40.73 -35.96
CA ARG A 269 -11.89 -40.15 -35.64
C ARG A 269 -11.07 -39.91 -36.91
N THR A 270 -10.64 -38.66 -37.13
CA THR A 270 -9.33 -38.29 -37.71
C THR A 270 -9.06 -36.80 -37.44
N PRO A 271 -7.81 -36.37 -37.17
CA PRO A 271 -7.53 -35.01 -36.73
C PRO A 271 -7.48 -34.01 -37.90
N PRO A 272 -8.20 -32.87 -37.83
CA PRO A 272 -8.15 -31.84 -38.86
C PRO A 272 -7.16 -30.72 -38.51
N TYR A 273 -6.30 -30.35 -39.47
CA TYR A 273 -5.90 -28.96 -39.61
C TYR A 273 -6.71 -28.36 -40.76
N ARG A 274 -7.90 -27.84 -40.44
CA ARG A 274 -8.62 -26.89 -41.28
C ARG A 274 -9.23 -25.80 -40.43
N VAL A 275 -9.08 -24.58 -40.94
CA VAL A 275 -9.54 -23.32 -40.36
C VAL A 275 -11.06 -23.34 -40.22
N ASP A 276 -11.57 -22.88 -39.07
CA ASP A 276 -12.85 -22.16 -39.06
C ASP A 276 -12.89 -21.07 -37.99
N LYS A 277 -13.81 -20.12 -38.17
CA LYS A 277 -13.82 -18.80 -37.52
C LYS A 277 -14.28 -18.84 -36.05
N CYS A 278 -13.56 -18.11 -35.19
CA CYS A 278 -14.16 -17.35 -34.09
C CYS A 278 -13.73 -15.88 -34.20
N LEU A 279 -14.66 -15.03 -34.65
CA LEU A 279 -14.55 -13.56 -34.62
C LEU A 279 -15.03 -13.06 -33.25
N GLU A 280 -14.19 -13.18 -32.21
CA GLU A 280 -14.51 -12.62 -30.89
C GLU A 280 -13.33 -11.81 -30.33
N HIS A 281 -13.35 -10.52 -30.67
CA HIS A 281 -12.81 -9.38 -29.92
C HIS A 281 -11.63 -9.60 -28.96
N THR A 282 -10.46 -10.02 -29.48
CA THR A 282 -9.20 -9.81 -28.76
C THR A 282 -8.80 -8.33 -28.83
N VAL A 283 -9.20 -7.55 -27.83
CA VAL A 283 -8.78 -6.15 -27.67
C VAL A 283 -7.32 -6.14 -27.18
N VAL A 284 -6.38 -5.93 -28.09
CA VAL A 284 -4.96 -5.80 -27.76
C VAL A 284 -4.69 -4.36 -27.31
N CYS A 285 -4.91 -4.06 -26.03
CA CYS A 285 -4.48 -2.79 -25.45
C CYS A 285 -2.95 -2.68 -25.51
N ALA A 286 -2.45 -1.83 -26.40
CA ALA A 286 -1.07 -1.38 -26.41
C ALA A 286 -1.02 -0.01 -25.74
N GLU A 287 -0.73 0.03 -24.44
CA GLU A 287 -0.35 1.28 -23.79
C GLU A 287 1.03 1.70 -24.31
N VAL A 288 1.14 2.94 -24.79
CA VAL A 288 2.42 3.53 -25.19
C VAL A 288 2.58 4.82 -24.40
N ASP A 289 3.56 4.81 -23.50
CA ASP A 289 3.87 5.92 -22.60
C ASP A 289 4.55 7.04 -23.42
N LEU A 290 3.88 8.19 -23.56
CA LEU A 290 4.48 9.41 -24.09
C LEU A 290 5.01 10.27 -22.92
N ALA A 291 6.30 10.62 -23.01
CA ALA A 291 7.02 11.52 -22.10
C ALA A 291 6.86 13.00 -22.50
#